data_AF-A0A7J7N784-F1
#
_entry.id   AF-A0A7J7N784-F1
#
_cell.length_a   1.000
_cell.length_b   1.000
_cell.length_c   1.000
_cell.angle_alpha   90.00
_cell.angle_beta   90.00
_cell.angle_gamma   90.00
#
_symmetry.space_group_name_H-M   'P 1'
#
loop_
_entity.id
_entity.type
_entity.pdbx_description
1 polymer ?
#
loop_
_entity_poly.entity_id
_entity_poly.type
_entity_poly.pdbx_seq_one_letter_code
_entity_poly.pdbx_strand_id
1 'polypeptide(L)'
;MQEYNVANAFTGLGVHMDNRVAPGRGPSSFVIHGELYHRIGALVPNEEQEAYYAQLYIYNPSVSFNTHHKRNPHQNRDVLKVIQDTLVQCNLFSELYCHAYEVLDDAIGDNENFNVPTYLHYSVSTDHRKYNLP
;
A
#
# COMPACT_ATOMS: atom_id res chain seq x y z
N MET A 1 -6.07 -14.66 -8.29
CA MET A 1 -4.74 -14.04 -8.49
C MET A 1 -4.78 -12.55 -8.18
N GLN A 2 -5.67 -11.76 -8.79
CA GLN A 2 -5.79 -10.33 -8.52
C GLN A 2 -6.08 -10.00 -7.05
N GLU A 3 -6.96 -10.75 -6.39
CA GLU A 3 -7.30 -10.52 -4.97
C GLU A 3 -6.12 -10.76 -4.02
N TYR A 4 -5.26 -11.73 -4.29
CA TYR A 4 -4.04 -11.96 -3.50
C TYR A 4 -3.06 -10.80 -3.68
N ASN A 5 -2.93 -10.27 -4.90
CA ASN A 5 -2.08 -9.12 -5.16
C ASN A 5 -2.60 -7.86 -4.45
N VAL A 6 -3.92 -7.64 -4.47
CA VAL A 6 -4.54 -6.51 -3.76
C VAL A 6 -4.39 -6.65 -2.25
N ALA A 7 -4.57 -7.87 -1.72
CA ALA A 7 -4.45 -8.12 -0.28
C ALA A 7 -3.04 -7.86 0.26
N ASN A 8 -2.00 -8.01 -0.58
CA ASN A 8 -0.59 -7.83 -0.20
C ASN A 8 0.04 -6.56 -0.80
N ALA A 9 -0.75 -5.69 -1.43
CA ALA A 9 -0.25 -4.50 -2.08
C ALA A 9 0.26 -3.47 -1.05
N PHE A 10 1.41 -2.86 -1.32
CA PHE A 10 1.95 -1.75 -0.53
C PHE A 10 1.21 -0.44 -0.78
N THR A 11 0.52 -0.32 -1.91
CA THR A 11 -0.24 0.88 -2.28
C THR A 11 -1.54 0.48 -2.94
N GLY A 12 -2.61 1.21 -2.66
CA GLY A 12 -3.85 1.13 -3.41
C GLY A 12 -3.81 2.02 -4.65
N LEU A 13 -4.62 1.68 -5.65
CA LEU A 13 -4.84 2.55 -6.81
C LEU A 13 -5.99 3.50 -6.50
N GLY A 14 -5.72 4.80 -6.48
CA GLY A 14 -6.74 5.84 -6.42
C GLY A 14 -7.14 6.25 -7.83
N VAL A 15 -8.20 5.64 -8.35
CA VAL A 15 -8.73 5.94 -9.68
C VAL A 15 -10.25 5.96 -9.67
N HIS A 16 -10.83 6.80 -10.52
CA HIS A 16 -12.23 6.69 -10.88
C HIS A 16 -12.36 5.62 -11.97
N MET A 17 -12.87 4.44 -11.60
CA MET A 17 -13.11 3.37 -12.57
C MET A 17 -14.38 3.66 -13.35
N ASP A 18 -14.29 3.65 -14.67
CA ASP A 18 -15.49 3.60 -15.51
C ASP A 18 -16.02 2.15 -15.54
N ASN A 19 -17.21 1.96 -14.97
CA ASN A 19 -17.89 0.68 -14.92
C ASN A 19 -18.52 0.26 -16.26
N ARG A 20 -18.37 1.05 -17.33
CA ARG A 20 -18.92 0.79 -18.68
C ARG A 20 -18.08 -0.18 -19.51
N VAL A 21 -17.26 -1.02 -18.88
CA VAL A 21 -16.48 -2.03 -19.59
C VAL A 21 -17.43 -3.04 -20.21
N ALA A 22 -17.34 -3.21 -21.54
CA ALA A 22 -18.16 -4.18 -22.26
C ALA A 22 -17.86 -5.61 -21.74
N PRO A 23 -18.87 -6.42 -21.42
CA PRO A 23 -18.66 -7.81 -21.02
C PRO A 23 -18.07 -8.59 -22.21
N GLY A 24 -16.77 -8.89 -22.13
CA GLY A 24 -16.03 -9.69 -23.10
C GLY A 24 -15.62 -11.04 -22.51
N ARG A 25 -15.24 -12.00 -23.38
CA ARG A 25 -14.72 -13.32 -22.99
C ARG A 25 -13.22 -13.32 -22.61
N GLY A 26 -12.60 -12.15 -22.47
CA GLY A 26 -11.18 -12.00 -22.12
C GLY A 26 -10.94 -11.68 -20.64
N PRO A 27 -9.67 -11.52 -20.22
CA PRO A 27 -9.33 -11.03 -18.89
C PRO A 27 -10.08 -9.72 -18.56
N SER A 28 -10.46 -9.54 -17.30
CA SER A 28 -11.14 -8.33 -16.85
C SER A 28 -10.31 -7.10 -17.24
N SER A 29 -10.91 -6.21 -18.03
CA SER A 29 -10.33 -4.93 -18.40
C SER A 29 -11.05 -3.83 -17.62
N PHE A 30 -10.37 -2.71 -17.37
CA PHE A 30 -10.96 -1.54 -16.75
C PHE A 30 -10.42 -0.29 -17.43
N VAL A 31 -11.25 0.74 -17.52
CA VAL A 31 -10.88 2.04 -18.07
C VAL A 31 -10.77 3.03 -16.92
N ILE A 32 -9.65 3.75 -16.88
CA ILE A 32 -9.42 4.85 -15.94
C ILE A 32 -9.72 6.16 -16.68
N HIS A 33 -10.52 7.02 -16.07
CA HIS A 33 -10.68 8.41 -16.51
C HIS A 33 -10.03 9.35 -15.51
N GLY A 34 -9.27 10.32 -16.02
CA GLY A 34 -8.53 11.29 -15.21
C GLY A 34 -7.15 10.80 -14.78
N GLU A 35 -6.60 11.44 -13.75
CA GLU A 35 -5.28 11.17 -13.21
C GLU A 35 -5.24 9.91 -12.33
N LEU A 36 -4.10 9.22 -12.37
CA LEU A 36 -3.82 8.07 -11.54
C LEU A 36 -2.97 8.53 -10.36
N TYR A 37 -3.51 8.38 -9.14
CA TYR A 37 -2.76 8.63 -7.91
C TYR A 37 -2.61 7.34 -7.10
N HIS A 38 -1.46 7.19 -6.43
CA HIS A 38 -1.21 6.09 -5.50
C HIS A 38 -1.78 6.44 -4.13
N ARG A 39 -2.66 5.60 -3.60
CA ARG A 39 -3.16 5.69 -2.22
C ARG A 39 -2.26 4.86 -1.32
N ILE A 40 -1.23 5.50 -0.79
CA ILE A 40 -0.28 4.88 0.15
C ILE A 40 -0.82 4.95 1.60
N GLY A 41 -1.67 5.94 1.89
CA GLY A 41 -2.16 6.20 3.23
C GLY A 41 -1.17 7.00 4.07
N ALA A 42 -1.57 7.34 5.31
CA ALA A 42 -0.64 7.86 6.30
C ALA A 42 0.39 6.77 6.67
N LEU A 43 1.60 7.14 7.09
CA LEU A 43 2.58 6.13 7.54
C LEU A 43 2.13 5.48 8.84
N VAL A 44 1.60 6.29 9.77
CA VAL A 44 1.01 5.82 11.02
C VAL A 44 -0.50 5.69 10.82
N PRO A 45 -1.12 4.55 11.18
CA PRO A 45 -2.57 4.44 11.17
C PRO A 45 -3.18 5.40 12.19
N ASN A 46 -4.27 6.07 11.81
CA ASN A 46 -5.04 6.87 12.76
C ASN A 46 -5.54 5.96 13.89
N GLU A 47 -5.59 6.45 15.13
CA GLU A 47 -5.90 5.63 16.32
C GLU A 47 -7.21 4.82 16.22
N GLU A 48 -8.16 5.29 15.42
CA GLU A 48 -9.46 4.64 15.20
C GLU A 48 -9.53 3.78 13.91
N GLN A 49 -8.46 3.72 13.12
CA GLN A 49 -8.44 3.02 11.84
C GLN A 49 -7.52 1.79 11.86
N GLU A 50 -8.05 0.66 11.39
CA GLU A 50 -7.24 -0.53 11.20
C GLU A 50 -6.19 -0.32 10.10
N ALA A 51 -4.96 -0.74 10.37
CA ALA A 51 -3.84 -0.62 9.46
C ALA A 51 -4.12 -1.24 8.08
N TYR A 52 -3.61 -0.61 7.03
CA TYR A 52 -3.81 -1.01 5.65
C TYR A 52 -2.56 -0.84 4.78
N TYR A 53 -2.48 -1.61 3.70
CA TYR A 53 -1.36 -1.60 2.74
C TYR A 53 0.01 -1.69 3.42
N ALA A 54 0.92 -0.75 3.14
CA ALA A 54 2.28 -0.75 3.68
C ALA A 54 2.34 -0.64 5.21
N GLN A 55 1.32 -0.05 5.87
CA GLN A 55 1.28 0.07 7.34
C GLN A 55 1.30 -1.30 8.04
N LEU A 56 0.82 -2.35 7.36
CA LEU A 56 0.83 -3.69 7.93
C LEU A 56 2.26 -4.20 8.13
N TYR A 57 3.23 -3.73 7.35
CA TYR A 57 4.63 -4.15 7.50
C TYR A 57 5.35 -3.46 8.66
N ILE A 58 4.80 -2.37 9.19
CA ILE A 58 5.34 -1.66 10.36
C ILE A 58 5.10 -2.47 11.65
N TYR A 59 3.98 -3.19 11.72
CA TYR A 59 3.66 -4.03 12.87
C TYR A 59 4.46 -5.33 12.87
N ASN A 60 4.53 -5.99 14.04
CA ASN A 60 5.06 -7.34 14.15
C ASN A 60 4.40 -8.25 13.08
N PRO A 61 5.17 -9.07 12.33
CA PRO A 61 4.65 -9.92 11.26
C PRO A 61 3.40 -10.75 11.62
N SER A 62 3.28 -11.15 12.89
CA SER A 62 2.14 -11.90 13.41
C SER A 62 0.85 -11.09 13.43
N VAL A 63 0.94 -9.80 13.80
CA VAL A 63 -0.20 -8.87 13.84
C VAL A 63 -0.66 -8.56 12.42
N SER A 64 0.29 -8.22 11.54
CA SER A 64 0.06 -7.96 10.12
C SER A 64 -0.67 -9.13 9.46
N PHE A 65 -0.21 -10.36 9.72
CA PHE A 65 -0.83 -11.57 9.17
C PHE A 65 -2.26 -11.78 9.65
N ASN A 66 -2.50 -11.59 10.95
CA ASN A 66 -3.84 -11.72 11.50
C ASN A 66 -4.80 -10.68 10.92
N THR A 67 -4.35 -9.44 10.74
CA THR A 67 -5.14 -8.38 10.09
C THR A 67 -5.39 -8.70 8.61
N HIS A 68 -4.39 -9.16 7.87
CA HIS A 68 -4.56 -9.61 6.48
C HIS A 68 -5.60 -10.73 6.37
N HIS A 69 -5.52 -11.74 7.24
CA HIS A 69 -6.45 -12.86 7.22
C HIS A 69 -7.88 -12.45 7.59
N LYS A 70 -8.05 -11.60 8.62
CA LYS A 70 -9.37 -11.05 9.01
C LYS A 70 -10.04 -10.30 7.87
N ARG A 71 -9.27 -9.53 7.09
CA ARG A 71 -9.79 -8.74 5.96
C ARG A 71 -10.05 -9.58 4.71
N ASN A 72 -9.44 -10.76 4.61
CA ASN A 72 -9.56 -11.65 3.46
C ASN A 72 -9.97 -13.08 3.92
N PRO A 73 -11.13 -13.25 4.59
CA PRO A 73 -11.51 -14.53 5.21
C PRO A 73 -11.74 -15.65 4.19
N HIS A 74 -12.00 -15.28 2.93
CA HIS A 74 -12.23 -16.23 1.83
C HIS A 74 -10.94 -16.69 1.13
N GLN A 75 -9.80 -16.05 1.43
CA GLN A 75 -8.52 -16.41 0.83
C GLN A 75 -7.83 -17.53 1.61
N ASN A 76 -7.03 -18.33 0.90
CA ASN A 76 -6.28 -19.41 1.52
C ASN A 76 -5.22 -18.82 2.46
N ARG A 77 -5.33 -19.19 3.73
CA ARG A 77 -4.48 -18.71 4.82
C ARG A 77 -2.99 -19.04 4.61
N ASP A 78 -2.69 -20.24 4.15
CA ASP A 78 -1.30 -20.69 3.97
C ASP A 78 -0.66 -19.98 2.77
N VAL A 79 -1.42 -19.74 1.70
CA VAL A 79 -0.96 -18.95 0.56
C VAL A 79 -0.67 -17.50 0.97
N LEU A 80 -1.58 -16.88 1.73
CA LEU A 80 -1.36 -15.54 2.28
C LEU A 80 -0.10 -15.48 3.15
N LYS A 81 0.11 -16.51 3.99
CA LYS A 81 1.29 -16.59 4.85
C LYS A 81 2.58 -16.66 4.04
N VAL A 82 2.64 -17.51 3.03
CA VAL A 82 3.82 -17.66 2.18
C VAL A 82 4.15 -16.34 1.47
N ILE A 83 3.13 -15.65 0.93
CA ILE A 83 3.33 -14.36 0.25
C ILE A 83 3.88 -13.33 1.24
N GLN A 84 3.26 -13.20 2.42
CA GLN A 84 3.69 -12.23 3.41
C GLN A 84 5.11 -12.51 3.93
N ASP A 85 5.41 -13.76 4.30
CA ASP A 85 6.74 -14.15 4.78
C ASP A 85 7.81 -13.87 3.70
N THR A 86 7.50 -14.13 2.43
CA THR A 86 8.39 -13.82 1.30
C THR A 86 8.60 -12.31 1.13
N LEU A 87 7.54 -11.50 1.25
CA LEU A 87 7.64 -10.05 1.14
C LEU A 87 8.43 -9.45 2.31
N VAL A 88 8.26 -9.96 3.53
CA VAL A 88 9.07 -9.51 4.67
C VAL A 88 10.55 -9.86 4.47
N GLN A 89 10.85 -11.05 3.96
CA GLN A 89 12.24 -11.50 3.80
C GLN A 89 12.97 -10.83 2.63
N CYS A 90 12.28 -10.56 1.52
CA CYS A 90 12.92 -10.21 0.26
C CYS A 90 12.61 -8.78 -0.23
N ASN A 91 11.59 -8.11 0.32
CA ASN A 91 11.19 -6.80 -0.17
C ASN A 91 11.84 -5.69 0.66
N LEU A 92 12.78 -4.97 0.05
CA LEU A 92 13.43 -3.78 0.64
C LEU A 92 12.41 -2.73 1.12
N PHE A 93 11.24 -2.64 0.48
CA PHE A 93 10.22 -1.69 0.93
C PHE A 93 9.69 -2.02 2.33
N SER A 94 9.63 -3.29 2.73
CA SER A 94 9.22 -3.65 4.09
C SER A 94 10.14 -2.99 5.13
N GLU A 95 11.45 -3.11 4.92
CA GLU A 95 12.48 -2.51 5.80
C GLU A 95 12.44 -0.98 5.76
N LEU A 96 12.30 -0.38 4.58
CA LEU A 96 12.23 1.08 4.42
C LEU A 96 11.03 1.68 5.16
N TYR A 97 9.87 1.01 5.13
CA TYR A 97 8.68 1.47 5.84
C TYR A 97 8.83 1.35 7.36
N CYS A 98 9.44 0.25 7.86
CA CYS A 98 9.76 0.12 9.28
C CYS A 98 10.70 1.24 9.74
N HIS A 99 11.78 1.48 8.98
CA HIS A 99 12.74 2.52 9.34
C HIS A 99 12.14 3.93 9.30
N ALA A 100 11.31 4.22 8.29
CA ALA A 100 10.59 5.49 8.23
C ALA A 100 9.65 5.68 9.43
N TYR A 101 9.02 4.59 9.91
CA TYR A 101 8.22 4.65 11.13
C TYR A 101 9.07 4.94 12.37
N GLU A 102 10.20 4.26 12.55
CA GLU A 102 11.12 4.51 13.68
C GLU A 102 11.56 5.98 13.73
N VAL A 103 11.93 6.55 12.58
CA VAL A 103 12.31 7.97 12.47
C VAL A 103 11.15 8.91 12.84
N LEU A 104 9.91 8.57 12.47
CA LEU A 104 8.75 9.36 12.85
C LEU A 104 8.41 9.21 14.33
N ASP A 105 8.48 8.01 14.90
CA ASP A 105 8.20 7.74 16.31
C ASP A 105 9.17 8.50 17.22
N ASP A 106 10.47 8.46 16.87
CA ASP A 106 11.52 9.24 17.53
C ASP A 106 11.25 10.76 17.44
N ALA A 107 10.72 11.24 16.33
CA ALA A 107 10.44 12.67 16.11
C ALA A 107 9.13 13.15 16.79
N ILE A 108 8.11 12.29 16.89
CA ILE A 108 6.81 12.61 17.51
C ILE A 108 6.92 12.70 19.04
N GLY A 109 7.84 11.94 19.65
CA GLY A 109 8.12 11.99 21.10
C GLY A 109 8.45 13.39 21.64
N ASP A 110 8.88 14.31 20.78
CA ASP A 110 9.23 15.70 21.14
C ASP A 110 8.17 16.76 20.73
N ASN A 111 7.13 16.42 19.96
CA ASN A 111 6.07 17.37 19.55
C ASN A 111 4.80 16.67 19.03
N GLU A 112 3.67 16.83 19.73
CA GLU A 112 2.35 16.24 19.37
C GLU A 112 1.74 16.75 18.04
N ASN A 113 2.35 17.75 17.39
CA ASN A 113 1.86 18.35 16.12
C ASN A 113 2.86 18.21 14.95
N PHE A 114 3.71 17.18 14.96
CA PHE A 114 4.71 16.98 13.90
C PHE A 114 4.06 16.44 12.61
N ASN A 115 3.67 17.36 11.72
CA ASN A 115 3.25 17.02 10.36
C ASN A 115 4.49 16.93 9.46
N VAL A 116 4.81 15.73 8.95
CA VAL A 116 5.87 15.52 7.96
C VAL A 116 5.25 15.42 6.56
N PRO A 117 5.15 16.53 5.81
CA PRO A 117 4.65 16.46 4.47
C PRO A 117 5.67 15.72 3.58
N THR A 118 5.22 14.62 2.99
CA THR A 118 6.00 13.86 2.00
C THR A 118 5.61 14.31 0.61
N TYR A 119 6.61 14.71 -0.19
CA TYR A 119 6.41 15.15 -1.57
C TYR A 119 7.16 14.20 -2.53
N LEU A 120 6.53 13.87 -3.66
CA LEU A 120 7.26 13.28 -4.78
C LEU A 120 8.15 14.37 -5.40
N HIS A 121 9.46 14.20 -5.31
CA HIS A 121 10.41 15.12 -5.90
C HIS A 121 10.67 14.77 -7.37
N TYR A 122 10.21 15.63 -8.28
CA TYR A 122 10.43 15.49 -9.72
C TYR A 122 11.72 16.21 -10.13
N SER A 123 12.62 15.53 -10.84
CA SER A 123 13.74 16.20 -11.51
C SER A 123 13.44 16.37 -13.00
N VAL A 124 13.99 17.41 -13.63
CA VAL A 124 13.80 17.72 -15.06
C VAL A 124 14.23 16.55 -15.99
N SER A 125 15.05 15.62 -15.50
CA SER A 125 15.47 14.41 -16.22
C SER A 125 14.53 13.20 -16.04
N THR A 126 13.45 13.34 -15.27
CA THR A 126 12.52 12.25 -14.98
C THR A 126 11.63 11.99 -16.21
N ASP A 127 11.44 10.74 -16.60
CA ASP A 127 10.64 10.40 -17.78
C ASP A 127 9.14 10.58 -17.49
N HIS A 128 8.53 11.59 -18.13
CA HIS A 128 7.11 11.91 -18.06
C HIS A 128 6.18 10.76 -18.50
N ARG A 129 6.68 9.77 -19.25
CA ARG A 129 5.90 8.59 -19.66
C ARG A 129 5.88 7.49 -18.60
N LYS A 130 6.76 7.58 -17.61
CA LYS A 130 6.93 6.59 -16.54
C LYS A 130 6.32 7.04 -15.22
N TYR A 131 6.26 8.36 -14.99
CA TYR A 131 5.70 8.96 -13.79
C TYR A 131 4.60 9.93 -14.18
N ASN A 132 3.36 9.65 -13.78
CA ASN A 132 2.25 10.57 -14.00
C ASN A 132 2.49 11.84 -13.19
N LEU A 133 2.35 12.99 -13.84
CA LEU A 133 2.33 14.28 -13.17
C LEU A 133 1.11 14.31 -12.23
N PRO A 134 1.25 14.86 -11.00
CA PRO A 134 0.13 15.05 -10.08
C PRO A 134 -0.80 16.18 -10.53
#